data_AF-Q0CVC8-F1
#
_entry.id   AF-Q0CVC8-F1
#
_cell.length_a   1.000
_cell.length_b   1.000
_cell.length_c   1.000
_cell.angle_alpha   90.00
_cell.angle_beta   90.00
_cell.angle_gamma   90.00
#
_symmetry.space_group_name_H-M   'P 1'
#
loop_
_entity.id
_entity.type
_entity.pdbx_description
1 polymer ?
#
loop_
_entity_poly.entity_id
_entity_poly.type
_entity_poly.pdbx_seq_one_letter_code
_entity_poly.pdbx_strand_id
1 'polypeptide(L)'
;MSQSPRILDFTAIRLALYLIKPKSLVEAVQRLWQAIVGAWFPVLEGYHCAVKAQMSTNNNMPDIILQILALRQDPTEADGFIERCILQVKCQRPSLDTLGDWRDTTSTQFLDSLEATSYAVERLHGAVAIGKKVQFYRYDGRETHHSTKLAPLHNGPIDMDDLNGLVQDNAHMAIAFSRV
;
A
#
# COMPACT_ATOMS: atom_id res chain seq x y z
N MET A 1 19.23 -17.73 -6.50
CA MET A 1 19.80 -16.60 -7.26
C MET A 1 19.88 -15.40 -6.33
N SER A 2 21.08 -14.85 -6.12
CA SER A 2 21.32 -13.71 -5.22
C SER A 2 20.86 -12.43 -5.90
N GLN A 3 19.82 -11.78 -5.37
CA GLN A 3 19.38 -10.47 -5.84
C GLN A 3 20.36 -9.41 -5.35
N SER A 4 21.08 -8.81 -6.29
CA SER A 4 21.84 -7.58 -6.05
C SER A 4 20.86 -6.47 -5.64
N PRO A 5 21.15 -5.65 -4.60
CA PRO A 5 20.27 -4.56 -4.19
C PRO A 5 20.21 -3.53 -5.33
N ARG A 6 19.13 -3.54 -6.10
CA ARG A 6 18.95 -2.59 -7.19
C ARG A 6 18.84 -1.20 -6.60
N ILE A 7 19.59 -0.27 -7.18
CA ILE A 7 19.46 1.16 -6.90
C ILE A 7 18.03 1.54 -7.29
N LEU A 8 17.15 1.71 -6.29
CA LEU A 8 15.84 2.30 -6.56
C LEU A 8 16.08 3.65 -7.20
N ASP A 9 15.30 3.99 -8.24
CA ASP A 9 15.27 5.36 -8.72
C ASP A 9 14.55 6.24 -7.67
N PHE A 10 15.31 6.60 -6.64
CA PHE A 10 14.87 7.49 -5.57
C PHE A 10 14.63 8.91 -6.09
N THR A 11 15.02 9.24 -7.33
CA THR A 11 14.82 10.58 -7.88
C THR A 11 13.33 10.87 -8.04
N ALA A 12 12.58 9.97 -8.68
CA ALA A 12 11.14 10.11 -8.85
C ALA A 12 10.41 10.17 -7.49
N ILE A 13 10.81 9.32 -6.55
CA ILE A 13 10.25 9.28 -5.19
C ILE A 13 10.53 10.59 -4.46
N ARG A 14 11.78 11.09 -4.49
CA ARG A 14 12.18 12.36 -3.85
C ARG A 14 11.44 13.56 -4.44
N LEU A 15 11.30 13.61 -5.76
CA LEU A 15 10.55 14.67 -6.44
C LEU A 15 9.07 14.65 -6.05
N ALA A 16 8.44 13.47 -6.06
CA ALA A 16 7.04 13.33 -5.65
C ALA A 16 6.84 13.71 -4.18
N LEU A 17 7.75 13.29 -3.29
CA LEU A 17 7.71 13.63 -1.88
C LEU A 17 7.84 15.15 -1.65
N TYR A 18 8.75 15.82 -2.37
CA TYR A 18 8.95 17.26 -2.27
C TYR A 18 7.70 18.07 -2.64
N LEU A 19 6.87 17.56 -3.55
CA LEU A 19 5.64 18.19 -4.03
C LEU A 19 4.45 18.06 -3.06
N ILE A 20 4.54 17.20 -2.05
CA ILE A 20 3.51 17.08 -1.03
C ILE A 20 3.64 18.21 -0.01
N LYS A 21 2.64 19.09 0.03
CA LYS A 21 2.50 20.21 0.97
C LYS A 21 1.26 20.00 1.84
N PRO A 22 1.12 20.69 2.99
CA PRO A 22 -0.01 20.48 3.91
C PRO A 22 -1.41 20.63 3.28
N LYS A 23 -1.53 21.44 2.21
CA LYS A 23 -2.79 21.67 1.47
C LYS A 23 -2.87 20.89 0.15
N SER A 24 -1.93 19.99 -0.12
CA SER A 24 -1.98 19.17 -1.33
C SER A 24 -3.22 18.30 -1.33
N LEU A 25 -3.74 18.03 -2.54
CA LEU A 25 -4.83 17.08 -2.72
C LEU A 25 -4.31 15.64 -2.63
N VAL A 26 -5.24 14.69 -2.54
CA VAL A 26 -4.93 13.25 -2.41
C VAL A 26 -4.16 12.70 -3.63
N GLU A 27 -4.32 13.30 -4.81
CA GLU A 27 -3.61 12.94 -6.04
C GLU A 27 -2.09 13.14 -5.92
N ALA A 28 -1.64 14.07 -5.08
CA ALA A 28 -0.21 14.24 -4.81
C ALA A 28 0.36 13.03 -4.05
N VAL A 29 -0.42 12.50 -3.10
CA VAL A 29 -0.08 11.31 -2.32
C VAL A 29 -0.16 10.06 -3.19
N GLN A 30 -1.19 9.96 -4.04
CA GLN A 30 -1.31 8.91 -5.05
C GLN A 30 -0.07 8.85 -5.96
N ARG A 31 0.39 9.98 -6.51
CA ARG A 31 1.57 10.02 -7.39
C ARG A 31 2.84 9.57 -6.68
N LEU A 32 3.03 9.98 -5.43
CA LEU A 32 4.14 9.48 -4.61
C LEU A 32 4.07 7.96 -4.48
N TRP A 33 2.91 7.43 -4.12
CA TRP A 33 2.76 5.99 -3.94
C TRP A 33 2.85 5.20 -5.23
N GLN A 34 2.40 5.74 -6.36
CA GLN A 34 2.65 5.15 -7.69
C GLN A 34 4.15 5.06 -7.99
N ALA A 35 4.95 6.09 -7.65
CA ALA A 35 6.39 6.04 -7.81
C ALA A 35 7.06 5.00 -6.89
N ILE A 36 6.63 4.93 -5.62
CA ILE A 36 7.14 3.95 -4.65
C ILE A 36 6.82 2.52 -5.12
N VAL A 37 5.55 2.23 -5.43
CA VAL A 37 5.14 0.87 -5.82
C VAL A 37 5.68 0.50 -7.20
N GLY A 38 5.86 1.46 -8.12
CA GLY A 38 6.52 1.20 -9.40
C GLY A 38 7.99 0.82 -9.24
N ALA A 39 8.66 1.34 -8.20
CA ALA A 39 10.03 0.96 -7.87
C ALA A 39 10.11 -0.40 -7.14
N TRP A 40 9.11 -0.74 -6.31
CA TRP A 40 9.06 -1.99 -5.54
C TRP A 40 8.49 -3.18 -6.31
N PHE A 41 7.56 -2.93 -7.24
CA PHE A 41 6.80 -3.93 -7.98
C PHE A 41 6.82 -3.61 -9.48
N PRO A 42 7.94 -3.87 -10.18
CA PRO A 42 8.09 -3.49 -11.58
C PRO A 42 7.17 -4.29 -12.51
N VAL A 43 6.63 -3.64 -13.53
CA VAL A 43 5.75 -4.29 -14.52
C VAL A 43 6.43 -5.45 -15.25
N LEU A 44 7.72 -5.31 -15.54
CA LEU A 44 8.52 -6.34 -16.20
C LEU A 44 8.71 -7.61 -15.34
N GLU A 45 8.39 -7.55 -14.05
CA GLU A 45 8.45 -8.68 -13.12
C GLU A 45 7.06 -9.30 -12.88
N GLY A 46 6.06 -8.92 -13.68
CA GLY A 46 4.71 -9.49 -13.61
C GLY A 46 3.81 -8.80 -12.57
N TYR A 47 4.12 -7.57 -12.18
CA TYR A 47 3.27 -6.78 -11.28
C TYR A 47 2.48 -5.71 -12.04
N HIS A 48 1.27 -5.40 -11.58
CA HIS A 48 0.47 -4.31 -12.11
C HIS A 48 -0.14 -3.49 -10.97
N CYS A 49 -0.20 -2.17 -11.13
CA CYS A 49 -0.82 -1.27 -10.18
C CYS A 49 -2.16 -0.77 -10.73
N ALA A 50 -3.27 -1.19 -10.12
CA ALA A 50 -4.60 -0.66 -10.40
C ALA A 50 -4.92 0.51 -9.45
N VAL A 51 -5.59 1.54 -9.97
CA VAL A 51 -6.10 2.67 -9.17
C VAL A 51 -7.61 2.54 -9.06
N LYS A 52 -8.14 2.52 -7.84
CA LYS A 52 -9.57 2.49 -7.55
C LYS A 52 -9.96 3.73 -6.75
N ALA A 53 -11.02 4.40 -7.19
CA ALA A 53 -11.66 5.46 -6.42
C ALA A 53 -12.82 4.84 -5.63
N GLN A 54 -12.84 5.03 -4.31
CA GLN A 54 -13.91 4.57 -3.44
C GLN A 54 -14.60 5.78 -2.83
N MET A 55 -15.91 5.93 -3.09
CA MET A 55 -16.70 6.98 -2.44
C MET A 55 -16.82 6.66 -0.95
N SER A 56 -16.24 7.49 -0.10
CA SER A 56 -16.43 7.39 1.36
C SER A 56 -17.84 7.90 1.68
N THR A 57 -18.58 7.18 2.53
CA THR A 57 -19.98 7.49 2.87
C THR A 57 -20.18 8.84 3.55
N ASN A 58 -19.12 9.47 4.07
CA ASN A 58 -19.19 10.71 4.86
C ASN A 58 -18.36 11.88 4.30
N ASN A 59 -17.67 11.73 3.16
CA ASN A 59 -16.86 12.81 2.57
C ASN A 59 -17.21 13.00 1.10
N ASN A 60 -17.40 14.26 0.68
CA ASN A 60 -17.64 14.67 -0.71
C ASN A 60 -16.46 14.38 -1.68
N MET A 61 -15.43 13.64 -1.24
CA MET A 61 -14.23 13.33 -1.99
C MET A 61 -13.95 11.83 -1.88
N PRO A 62 -13.70 11.13 -3.00
CA PRO A 62 -13.39 9.70 -2.99
C PRO A 62 -12.04 9.45 -2.31
N ASP A 63 -11.98 8.37 -1.53
CA ASP A 63 -10.72 7.75 -1.13
C ASP A 63 -10.06 7.14 -2.38
N ILE A 64 -8.74 7.30 -2.51
CA ILE A 64 -7.97 6.67 -3.59
C ILE A 64 -7.25 5.46 -3.04
N ILE A 65 -7.47 4.30 -3.66
CA ILE A 65 -6.83 3.03 -3.32
C ILE A 65 -5.97 2.58 -4.48
N LEU A 66 -4.72 2.26 -4.20
CA LEU A 66 -3.84 1.55 -5.12
C LEU A 66 -3.85 0.07 -4.78
N GLN A 67 -4.03 -0.79 -5.78
CA GLN A 67 -3.93 -2.24 -5.64
C GLN A 67 -2.77 -2.74 -6.47
N ILE A 68 -1.85 -3.45 -5.83
CA ILE A 68 -0.72 -4.10 -6.49
C ILE A 68 -1.12 -5.55 -6.71
N LEU A 69 -1.21 -5.93 -7.97
CA LEU A 69 -1.57 -7.25 -8.44
C LEU A 69 -0.29 -7.96 -8.91
N ALA A 70 -0.10 -9.21 -8.51
CA ALA A 70 0.91 -10.09 -9.07
C ALA A 70 0.25 -11.06 -10.05
N LEU A 71 0.73 -11.11 -11.29
CA LEU A 71 0.38 -12.16 -12.24
C LEU A 71 1.09 -13.44 -11.85
N ARG A 72 0.34 -14.55 -11.81
CA ARG A 72 0.88 -15.90 -11.65
C ARG A 72 0.27 -16.81 -12.68
N GLN A 73 1.02 -17.84 -13.07
CA GLN A 73 0.44 -18.95 -13.80
C GLN A 73 -0.65 -19.60 -12.96
N ASP A 74 -1.79 -19.85 -13.57
CA ASP A 74 -2.85 -20.62 -12.98
C ASP A 74 -2.41 -22.10 -12.92
N PRO A 75 -2.34 -22.73 -11.73
CA PRO A 75 -2.01 -24.16 -11.66
C PRO A 75 -3.11 -25.06 -12.25
N THR A 76 -4.30 -24.54 -12.52
CA THR A 76 -5.45 -25.27 -13.05
C THR A 76 -5.65 -25.12 -14.55
N GLU A 77 -5.04 -24.11 -15.18
CA GLU A 77 -5.15 -23.84 -16.62
C GLU A 77 -3.76 -23.67 -17.23
N ALA A 78 -3.42 -24.51 -18.23
CA ALA A 78 -2.07 -24.57 -18.82
C ALA A 78 -1.56 -23.24 -19.40
N ASP A 79 -2.48 -22.38 -19.86
CA ASP A 79 -2.19 -21.04 -20.40
C ASP A 79 -2.89 -19.92 -19.60
N GLY A 80 -3.48 -20.25 -18.43
CA GLY A 80 -4.20 -19.30 -17.61
C GLY A 80 -3.26 -18.47 -16.74
N PHE A 81 -3.61 -17.19 -16.54
CA PHE A 81 -2.98 -16.34 -15.55
C PHE A 81 -4.01 -15.88 -14.54
N ILE A 82 -3.62 -15.91 -13.26
CA ILE A 82 -4.41 -15.35 -12.17
C ILE A 82 -3.75 -14.07 -11.65
N GLU A 83 -4.57 -13.06 -11.44
CA GLU A 83 -4.15 -11.84 -10.75
C GLU A 83 -4.43 -11.97 -9.26
N ARG A 84 -3.38 -11.81 -8.44
CA ARG A 84 -3.51 -11.82 -6.98
C ARG A 84 -3.14 -10.47 -6.41
N CYS A 85 -4.05 -9.83 -5.68
CA CYS A 85 -3.74 -8.63 -4.92
C CYS A 85 -2.78 -8.98 -3.77
N ILE A 86 -1.62 -8.32 -3.73
CA ILE A 86 -0.57 -8.56 -2.72
C ILE A 86 -0.37 -7.38 -1.78
N LEU A 87 -0.73 -6.16 -2.22
CA LEU A 87 -0.68 -4.94 -1.43
C LEU A 87 -1.83 -4.02 -1.82
N GLN A 88 -2.46 -3.39 -0.82
CA GLN A 88 -3.33 -2.23 -1.01
C GLN A 88 -2.78 -1.01 -0.31
N VAL A 89 -2.86 0.15 -0.95
CA VAL A 89 -2.47 1.43 -0.36
C VAL A 89 -3.66 2.38 -0.40
N LYS A 90 -4.20 2.74 0.76
CA LYS A 90 -5.19 3.81 0.89
C LYS A 90 -4.45 5.15 0.97
N CYS A 91 -4.61 5.98 -0.05
CA CYS A 91 -4.05 7.32 -0.12
C CYS A 91 -5.03 8.35 0.44
N GLN A 92 -4.52 9.22 1.32
CA GLN A 92 -5.27 10.32 1.90
C GLN A 92 -4.49 11.62 1.88
N ARG A 93 -5.23 12.73 1.82
CA ARG A 93 -4.66 14.08 1.79
C ARG A 93 -3.88 14.40 3.08
N PRO A 94 -2.81 15.20 3.01
CA PRO A 94 -2.02 15.61 4.17
C PRO A 94 -2.82 16.31 5.28
N SER A 95 -3.92 16.98 4.94
CA SER A 95 -4.75 17.66 5.95
C SER A 95 -5.49 16.72 6.91
N LEU A 96 -5.45 15.41 6.65
CA LEU A 96 -5.96 14.36 7.54
C LEU A 96 -4.85 13.74 8.40
N ASP A 97 -3.62 14.30 8.40
CA ASP A 97 -2.55 13.83 9.29
C ASP A 97 -2.77 14.34 10.71
N THR A 98 -3.81 13.80 11.37
CA THR A 98 -4.16 14.08 12.76
C THR A 98 -4.26 12.78 13.56
N LEU A 99 -4.01 12.84 14.88
CA LEU A 99 -4.03 11.65 15.74
C LEU A 99 -5.39 10.90 15.72
N GLY A 100 -6.50 11.60 15.49
CA GLY A 100 -7.82 10.99 15.37
C GLY A 100 -8.01 10.24 14.06
N ASP A 101 -7.59 10.86 12.95
CA ASP A 101 -7.74 10.29 11.61
C ASP A 101 -6.95 9.00 11.42
N TRP A 102 -5.77 8.87 12.05
CA TRP A 102 -5.00 7.62 12.03
C TRP A 102 -5.71 6.46 12.74
N ARG A 103 -6.59 6.71 13.72
CA ARG A 103 -7.37 5.67 14.38
C ARG A 103 -8.60 5.29 13.56
N ASP A 104 -9.32 6.30 13.07
CA ASP A 104 -10.62 6.12 12.39
C ASP A 104 -10.49 5.67 10.93
N THR A 105 -9.47 6.16 10.21
CA THR A 105 -9.18 5.74 8.82
C THR A 105 -8.75 4.28 8.75
N THR A 106 -8.03 3.84 9.78
CA THR A 106 -7.35 2.55 9.82
C THR A 106 -8.26 1.38 10.16
N SER A 107 -9.16 1.54 11.14
CA SER A 107 -9.78 0.35 11.75
C SER A 107 -11.00 -0.17 11.01
N THR A 108 -11.79 0.70 10.36
CA THR A 108 -13.09 0.26 9.80
C THR A 108 -13.10 0.33 8.28
N GLN A 109 -12.93 1.51 7.70
CA GLN A 109 -13.08 1.67 6.24
C GLN A 109 -11.98 0.98 5.42
N PHE A 110 -10.75 0.99 5.91
CA PHE A 110 -9.65 0.33 5.20
C PHE A 110 -9.77 -1.19 5.28
N LEU A 111 -10.17 -1.71 6.44
CA LEU A 111 -10.42 -3.13 6.62
C LEU A 111 -11.56 -3.63 5.74
N ASP A 112 -12.67 -2.90 5.64
CA ASP A 112 -13.78 -3.25 4.73
C ASP A 112 -13.32 -3.33 3.27
N SER A 113 -12.41 -2.42 2.86
CA SER A 113 -11.82 -2.43 1.50
C SER A 113 -10.91 -3.65 1.25
N LEU A 114 -10.12 -4.02 2.27
CA LEU A 114 -9.28 -5.23 2.26
C LEU A 114 -10.15 -6.49 2.17
N GLU A 115 -11.21 -6.59 2.97
CA GLU A 115 -12.15 -7.72 2.97
C GLU A 115 -12.87 -7.88 1.62
N ALA A 116 -13.31 -6.77 1.00
CA ALA A 116 -13.91 -6.81 -0.32
C ALA A 116 -12.96 -7.35 -1.42
N THR A 117 -11.65 -7.32 -1.17
CA THR A 117 -10.63 -7.80 -2.11
C THR A 117 -10.03 -9.15 -1.70
N SER A 118 -10.32 -9.65 -0.50
CA SER A 118 -9.63 -10.80 0.09
C SER A 118 -10.22 -12.16 -0.26
N TYR A 119 -11.26 -12.23 -1.11
CA TYR A 119 -12.01 -13.48 -1.41
C TYR A 119 -11.14 -14.67 -1.89
N ALA A 120 -9.87 -14.47 -2.22
CA ALA A 120 -8.95 -15.54 -2.62
C ALA A 120 -7.56 -15.49 -1.94
N VAL A 121 -7.34 -14.64 -0.93
CA VAL A 121 -5.98 -14.31 -0.46
C VAL A 121 -5.81 -14.61 1.03
N GLU A 122 -5.02 -15.64 1.36
CA GLU A 122 -4.73 -16.02 2.75
C GLU A 122 -3.93 -14.97 3.54
N ARG A 123 -3.17 -14.13 2.83
CA ARG A 123 -2.34 -13.05 3.40
C ARG A 123 -2.25 -11.88 2.42
N LEU A 124 -2.75 -10.72 2.84
CA LEU A 124 -2.71 -9.46 2.10
C LEU A 124 -1.99 -8.43 2.96
N HIS A 125 -1.24 -7.52 2.35
CA HIS A 125 -0.67 -6.39 3.06
C HIS A 125 -1.46 -5.12 2.74
N GLY A 126 -1.54 -4.24 3.73
CA GLY A 126 -2.20 -2.96 3.61
C GLY A 126 -1.26 -1.82 4.00
N ALA A 127 -1.46 -0.65 3.42
CA ALA A 127 -0.83 0.58 3.82
C ALA A 127 -1.86 1.70 3.87
N VAL A 128 -1.84 2.49 4.94
CA VAL A 128 -2.56 3.77 5.00
C VAL A 128 -1.54 4.87 4.88
N ALA A 129 -1.65 5.66 3.82
CA ALA A 129 -0.76 6.74 3.49
C ALA A 129 -1.47 8.09 3.63
N ILE A 130 -1.03 8.90 4.59
CA ILE A 130 -1.56 10.24 4.81
C ILE A 130 -0.45 11.26 4.58
N GLY A 131 -0.56 12.00 3.48
CA GLY A 131 0.48 12.93 3.06
C GLY A 131 1.84 12.26 2.88
N LYS A 132 2.79 12.60 3.75
CA LYS A 132 4.15 12.07 3.74
C LYS A 132 4.40 10.94 4.74
N LYS A 133 3.36 10.47 5.42
CA LYS A 133 3.47 9.41 6.40
C LYS A 133 2.74 8.16 5.95
N VAL A 134 3.20 7.01 6.42
CA VAL A 134 2.56 5.72 6.13
C VAL A 134 2.60 4.78 7.32
N GLN A 135 1.50 4.07 7.54
CA GLN A 135 1.47 2.91 8.41
C GLN A 135 1.20 1.67 7.56
N PHE A 136 2.03 0.63 7.75
CA PHE A 136 1.81 -0.67 7.14
C PHE A 136 1.10 -1.63 8.09
N TYR A 137 0.35 -2.53 7.49
CA TYR A 137 -0.46 -3.53 8.15
C TYR A 137 -0.34 -4.88 7.46
N ARG A 138 -0.41 -5.95 8.26
CA ARG A 138 -0.71 -7.29 7.79
C ARG A 138 -2.19 -7.55 7.97
N TYR A 139 -2.85 -7.97 6.90
CA TYR A 139 -4.22 -8.47 6.95
C TYR A 139 -4.21 -10.00 7.07
N ASP A 140 -4.89 -10.51 8.09
CA ASP A 140 -5.13 -11.93 8.30
C ASP A 140 -6.62 -12.25 8.12
N GLY A 141 -6.97 -12.78 6.95
CA GLY A 141 -8.35 -13.11 6.61
C GLY A 141 -8.91 -14.31 7.38
N ARG A 142 -8.09 -15.01 8.18
CA ARG A 142 -8.51 -16.16 8.99
C ARG A 142 -9.00 -15.76 10.38
N GLU A 143 -8.67 -14.54 10.81
CA GLU A 143 -9.14 -13.99 12.08
C GLU A 143 -10.65 -13.74 12.05
N THR A 144 -11.35 -14.07 13.14
CA THR A 144 -12.81 -13.93 13.21
C THR A 144 -13.25 -12.56 13.69
N HIS A 145 -12.42 -11.87 14.47
CA HIS A 145 -12.71 -10.54 14.99
C HIS A 145 -12.20 -9.44 14.05
N HIS A 146 -13.09 -8.54 13.65
CA HIS A 146 -12.78 -7.42 12.75
C HIS A 146 -11.56 -6.62 13.23
N SER A 147 -11.48 -6.31 14.53
CA SER A 147 -10.34 -5.59 15.11
C SER A 147 -9.00 -6.36 15.17
N THR A 148 -9.00 -7.69 15.02
CA THR A 148 -7.77 -8.51 15.04
C THR A 148 -7.27 -8.87 13.64
N LYS A 149 -8.11 -8.70 12.61
CA LYS A 149 -7.75 -8.96 11.21
C LYS A 149 -6.64 -8.06 10.68
N LEU A 150 -6.43 -6.89 11.28
CA LEU A 150 -5.45 -5.91 10.81
C LEU A 150 -4.41 -5.61 11.89
N ALA A 151 -3.19 -6.11 11.70
CA ALA A 151 -2.08 -5.92 12.64
C ALA A 151 -1.07 -4.91 12.08
N PRO A 152 -0.74 -3.82 12.78
CA PRO A 152 0.30 -2.89 12.34
C PRO A 152 1.67 -3.58 12.32
N LEU A 153 2.47 -3.29 11.30
CA LEU A 153 3.84 -3.84 11.17
C LEU A 153 4.89 -3.05 11.97
N HIS A 154 4.58 -1.80 12.33
CA HIS A 154 5.48 -0.87 13.03
C HIS A 154 4.74 -0.12 14.14
N ASN A 155 5.49 0.37 15.13
CA ASN A 155 4.98 1.18 16.24
C ASN A 155 4.72 2.62 15.78
N GLY A 156 3.66 2.81 15.00
CA GLY A 156 3.21 4.11 14.50
C GLY A 156 3.68 4.46 13.09
N PRO A 157 3.13 5.53 12.50
CA PRO A 157 3.39 5.89 11.11
C PRO A 157 4.84 6.28 10.88
N ILE A 158 5.41 5.79 9.78
CA ILE A 158 6.73 6.14 9.29
C ILE A 158 6.66 7.48 8.57
N ASP A 159 7.56 8.40 8.90
CA ASP A 159 7.73 9.65 8.18
C ASP A 159 8.66 9.45 6.98
N MET A 160 8.14 9.66 5.77
CA MET A 160 8.91 9.46 4.53
C MET A 160 9.87 10.62 4.23
N ASP A 161 9.79 11.76 4.94
CA ASP A 161 10.83 12.79 4.88
C ASP A 161 12.17 12.27 5.48
N ASP A 162 12.12 11.28 6.39
CA ASP A 162 13.29 10.51 6.79
C ASP A 162 13.44 9.27 5.90
N LEU A 163 14.03 9.49 4.71
CA LEU A 163 14.27 8.43 3.71
C LEU A 163 15.12 7.26 4.24
N ASN A 164 15.82 7.41 5.38
CA ASN A 164 16.52 6.28 6.00
C ASN A 164 15.54 5.24 6.54
N GLY A 165 14.37 5.66 7.04
CA GLY A 165 13.29 4.76 7.46
C GLY A 165 12.72 3.96 6.28
N LEU A 166 12.49 4.62 5.14
CA LEU A 166 12.00 3.96 3.92
C LEU A 166 13.00 2.91 3.38
N VAL A 167 14.31 3.16 3.51
CA VAL A 167 15.38 2.24 3.06
C VAL A 167 15.54 1.04 4.00
N GLN A 168 15.45 1.24 5.33
CA GLN A 168 15.46 0.15 6.30
C GLN A 168 14.23 -0.75 6.15
N ASP A 169 13.07 -0.14 5.92
CA ASP A 169 11.83 -0.87 5.64
C ASP A 169 11.82 -1.51 4.26
N ASN A 170 12.60 -1.01 3.29
CA ASN A 170 12.71 -1.69 1.99
C ASN A 170 13.31 -3.10 2.14
N ALA A 171 14.17 -3.36 3.12
CA ALA A 171 14.65 -4.71 3.43
C ALA A 171 13.55 -5.57 4.08
N HIS A 172 12.76 -5.00 5.01
CA HIS A 172 11.65 -5.70 5.66
C HIS A 172 10.46 -5.93 4.73
N MET A 173 10.20 -5.00 3.82
CA MET A 173 9.19 -5.04 2.77
C MET A 173 9.63 -5.97 1.64
N ALA A 174 10.87 -5.87 1.16
CA ALA A 174 11.42 -6.87 0.23
C ALA A 174 11.37 -8.27 0.85
N ILE A 175 11.63 -8.45 2.15
CA ILE A 175 11.49 -9.75 2.82
C ILE A 175 10.01 -10.16 2.97
N ALA A 176 9.11 -9.24 3.34
CA ALA A 176 7.67 -9.48 3.47
C ALA A 176 6.99 -9.80 2.14
N PHE A 177 7.50 -9.28 1.01
CA PHE A 177 6.97 -9.47 -0.33
C PHE A 177 7.75 -10.48 -1.19
N SER A 178 9.00 -10.84 -0.83
CA SER A 178 9.81 -11.89 -1.50
C SER A 178 9.32 -13.32 -1.24
N ARG A 179 8.38 -13.50 -0.31
CA ARG A 179 7.83 -14.80 0.10
C ARG A 179 6.32 -14.93 -0.16
N VAL A 180 5.80 -14.19 -1.13
CA VAL A 180 4.50 -14.53 -1.73
C VAL A 180 4.77 -15.45 -2.89
#